data_AF-A0A6B2UVB9-F1
#
_entry.id   AF-A0A6B2UVB9-F1
#
_cell.length_a   1.000
_cell.length_b   1.000
_cell.length_c   1.000
_cell.angle_alpha   90.00
_cell.angle_beta   90.00
_cell.angle_gamma   90.00
#
_symmetry.space_group_name_H-M   'P 1'
#
loop_
_entity.id
_entity.type
_entity.pdbx_description
1 polymer ?
#
loop_
_entity_poly.entity_id
_entity_poly.type
_entity_poly.pdbx_seq_one_letter_code
_entity_poly.pdbx_strand_id
1 'polypeptide(L)' 'MGDGKLVGIVLVSHSAAVAESVAELAKGLVGGGVTVPVAPAGGRPDGGLGTSAELVAAA' A
#
# COMPACT_ATOMS: atom_id res chain seq x y z
N MET A 1 14.11 -6.44 21.37
CA MET A 1 13.70 -6.73 19.98
C MET A 1 12.22 -7.04 20.04
N GLY A 2 11.38 -6.26 19.36
CA GLY A 2 9.91 -6.39 19.49
C GLY A 2 9.45 -7.80 19.13
N ASP A 3 8.40 -8.26 19.80
CA ASP A 3 7.86 -9.63 19.72
C ASP A 3 7.40 -10.01 18.31
N GLY A 4 8.33 -10.37 17.41
CA GLY A 4 8.18 -11.26 16.25
C GLY A 4 6.99 -11.12 15.27
N LYS A 5 6.11 -10.12 15.41
CA LYS A 5 4.91 -9.97 14.59
C LYS A 5 5.15 -8.93 13.51
N LEU A 6 5.17 -9.41 12.27
CA LEU A 6 5.20 -8.56 11.09
C LEU A 6 3.85 -7.85 10.94
N VAL A 7 3.90 -6.56 10.64
CA VAL A 7 2.74 -5.74 10.28
C VAL A 7 2.86 -5.33 8.82
N GLY A 8 1.77 -5.47 8.06
CA GLY A 8 1.69 -5.00 6.68
C GLY A 8 1.35 -3.51 6.61
N ILE A 9 1.50 -2.94 5.41
CA ILE A 9 1.18 -1.54 5.11
C ILE A 9 0.13 -1.50 4.00
N VAL A 10 -0.97 -0.77 4.23
CA VAL A 10 -1.93 -0.40 3.19
C VAL A 10 -1.72 1.07 2.83
N LEU A 11 -1.37 1.35 1.57
CA LEU A 11 -1.08 2.69 1.07
C LEU A 11 -2.32 3.28 0.40
N VAL A 12 -2.99 4.20 1.13
CA VAL A 12 -4.25 4.81 0.67
C VAL A 12 -3.99 6.13 -0.04
N SER A 13 -4.56 6.29 -1.23
CA SER A 13 -4.48 7.54 -2.02
C SER A 13 -5.78 7.84 -2.74
N HIS A 14 -5.97 9.10 -3.13
CA HIS A 14 -7.04 9.46 -4.07
C HIS A 14 -6.75 8.98 -5.50
N SER A 15 -5.51 8.59 -5.81
CA SER A 15 -5.09 8.14 -7.14
C SER A 15 -4.51 6.73 -7.06
N ALA A 16 -5.01 5.82 -7.90
CA ALA A 16 -4.47 4.47 -8.06
C ALA A 16 -2.98 4.52 -8.43
N ALA A 17 -2.63 5.31 -9.46
CA ALA A 17 -1.26 5.43 -9.94
C ALA A 17 -0.29 5.95 -8.86
N VAL A 18 -0.74 6.87 -7.98
CA VAL A 18 0.10 7.36 -6.88
C VAL A 18 0.27 6.29 -5.80
N ALA A 19 -0.80 5.59 -5.40
CA ALA A 19 -0.71 4.51 -4.42
C ALA A 19 0.26 3.41 -4.88
N GLU A 20 0.15 3.00 -6.15
CA GLU A 20 1.04 2.02 -6.77
C GLU A 20 2.50 2.50 -6.80
N SER A 21 2.74 3.71 -7.29
CA SER A 21 4.10 4.26 -7.41
C SER A 21 4.80 4.35 -6.05
N VAL A 22 4.08 4.74 -5.00
CA VAL A 22 4.63 4.84 -3.64
C VAL A 22 4.84 3.45 -3.03
N ALA A 23 3.96 2.48 -3.32
CA ALA A 23 4.16 1.10 -2.89
C ALA A 23 5.43 0.50 -3.48
N GLU A 24 5.67 0.69 -4.77
CA GLU A 24 6.88 0.23 -5.45
C GLU A 24 8.12 0.96 -4.95
N LEU A 25 8.04 2.28 -4.74
CA LEU A 25 9.13 3.05 -4.13
C LEU A 25 9.47 2.51 -2.74
N ALA A 26 8.47 2.30 -1.88
CA ALA A 26 8.67 1.81 -0.52
C ALA A 26 9.36 0.43 -0.54
N LYS A 27 8.92 -0.49 -1.41
CA LYS A 27 9.55 -1.81 -1.59
C LYS A 27 11.00 -1.68 -2.04
N GLY A 28 11.29 -0.78 -2.98
CA GLY A 28 12.65 -0.54 -3.48
C GLY A 28 13.62 0.03 -2.44
N LEU A 29 13.11 0.73 -1.41
CA LEU A 29 13.93 1.35 -0.36
C LEU A 29 14.29 0.42 0.81
N VAL A 30 13.63 -0.74 0.96
CA VAL A 30 13.87 -1.68 2.08
C VAL A 30 15.28 -2.27 2.06
N GLY A 31 15.96 -2.29 0.91
CA GLY A 31 17.31 -2.81 0.79
C GLY A 31 17.39 -4.30 1.16
N GLY A 32 18.37 -4.67 2.01
CA GLY A 32 18.57 -6.04 2.50
C GLY A 32 17.86 -6.39 3.81
N GLY A 33 16.95 -5.52 4.29
CA GLY A 33 16.18 -5.73 5.52
C GLY A 33 15.02 -6.72 5.37
N VAL A 34 14.29 -6.93 6.47
CA VAL A 34 13.06 -7.74 6.45
C VAL A 34 11.98 -7.01 5.66
N THR A 35 11.48 -7.63 4.61
CA THR A 35 10.36 -7.12 3.81
C THR A 35 9.02 -7.45 4.48
N VAL A 36 8.11 -6.50 4.45
CA VAL A 36 6.71 -6.68 4.87
C VAL A 36 5.77 -6.44 3.69
N PRO A 37 4.56 -7.00 3.69
CA PRO A 37 3.57 -6.72 2.65
C PRO A 37 3.25 -5.22 2.57
N VAL A 38 3.23 -4.68 1.35
CA VAL A 38 2.81 -3.31 1.05
C VAL A 38 1.80 -3.36 -0.10
N ALA A 39 0.54 -3.06 0.22
CA ALA A 39 -0.58 -3.11 -0.71
C ALA A 39 -1.12 -1.71 -1.03
N PRO A 40 -1.19 -1.30 -2.30
CA PRO A 40 -1.80 -0.03 -2.68
C PRO A 40 -3.32 -0.11 -2.69
N ALA A 41 -3.98 0.95 -2.19
CA ALA A 41 -5.42 1.14 -2.23
C ALA A 41 -5.73 2.57 -2.70
N GLY A 42 -5.79 2.78 -4.01
CA GLY A 42 -5.93 4.12 -4.59
C GLY A 42 -7.12 4.24 -5.54
N GLY A 43 -7.77 5.41 -5.52
CA GLY A 43 -8.86 5.71 -6.43
C GLY A 43 -10.20 5.10 -6.02
N ARG A 44 -11.14 5.20 -6.95
CA ARG A 44 -12.46 4.55 -6.87
C ARG A 44 -12.53 3.35 -7.83
N PRO A 45 -13.51 2.44 -7.67
CA PRO A 45 -13.67 1.28 -8.55
C PRO A 45 -13.92 1.63 -10.03
N ASP A 46 -14.38 2.85 -10.31
CA ASP A 46 -14.56 3.37 -11.67
C ASP A 46 -13.27 3.92 -12.30
N GLY A 47 -12.13 3.81 -11.60
CA GLY A 47 -10.83 4.35 -12.02
C GLY A 47 -10.67 5.85 -11.80
N GLY A 48 -11.68 6.53 -11.25
CA GLY A 48 -11.62 7.95 -10.94
C GLY A 48 -10.82 8.26 -9.68
N LEU A 49 -10.54 9.55 -9.48
CA LEU A 49 -9.93 10.03 -8.24
C LEU A 49 -10.92 9.91 -7.07
N GLY A 50 -10.43 9.47 -5.92
CA GLY A 50 -11.21 9.26 -4.71
C GLY A 50 -10.68 8.09 -3.88
N THR A 51 -11.41 7.71 -2.85
CA THR A 51 -11.05 6.59 -1.98
C THR A 51 -12.24 5.63 -1.86
N SER A 52 -11.97 4.33 -1.86
CA SER A 52 -12.97 3.28 -1.66
C SER A 52 -12.62 2.45 -0.45
N ALA A 53 -13.58 2.28 0.45
CA ALA A 53 -13.42 1.44 1.64
C ALA A 53 -13.23 -0.04 1.26
N GLU A 54 -13.85 -0.48 0.16
CA GLU A 54 -13.74 -1.83 -0.37
C GLU A 54 -12.32 -2.10 -0.87
N LEU A 55 -11.71 -1.16 -1.59
CA LEU A 55 -10.31 -1.26 -2.01
C LEU A 55 -9.35 -1.27 -0.81
N VAL A 56 -9.64 -0.49 0.23
CA VAL A 56 -8.83 -0.47 1.46
C VAL A 56 -8.97 -1.78 2.24
N ALA A 57 -10.16 -2.37 2.31
CA ALA A 57 -10.40 -3.62 3.03
C ALA A 57 -9.85 -4.86 2.28
N ALA A 58 -9.72 -4.78 0.96
CA ALA A 58 -9.18 -5.86 0.13
C ALA A 58 -7.66 -5.85 0.00
N ALA A 59 -7.01 -4.74 0.37
CA ALA A 59 -5.56 -4.54 0.34
C ALA A 59 -4.88 -5.13 1.59
#